data_AF-A0A1C4ZRU4-F1
#
_entry.id   AF-A0A1C4ZRU4-F1
#
_cell.length_a   1.000
_cell.length_b   1.000
_cell.length_c   1.000
_cell.angle_alpha   90.00
_cell.angle_beta   90.00
_cell.angle_gamma   90.00
#
_symmetry.space_group_name_H-M   'P 1'
#
loop_
_entity.id
_entity.type
_entity.pdbx_description
1 polymer ?
#
loop_
_entity_poly.entity_id
_entity_poly.type
_entity_poly.pdbx_seq_one_letter_code
_entity_poly.pdbx_strand_id
1 'polypeptide(L)'
;MSYAGTQAQTLPAANVTYVVGPSATLVILQAGDRPDGNAVQNGDVLTLHEPFPEAAEARLTGSDLPLLGFVRVSEGYVPLGELRHVVSHRGPLYVPDGSQWPFPGKSGLSFCKLSIADSLPFDVLDQVRPTLQHPLPSLDWLRFLPHDPIAGLRDFVAGWYADIPTGDDELRDPDRPLPEPLLAFYRAAAGRREVFGLHNRIHTADELEDEDDGLVEFGSENQGVFGMLLDPTEADPTVQYSGLHVEQEREPLSAFLLQFLLCEASYSSPFCGFATVTADQARRLVEQLHQVPLRPLRWPGDPTRHYVAPGLVVATATYDDASVEVYAGSRHRSALRPLRAPGFAWDQFGG
;
A
#
# COMPACT_ATOMS: atom_id res chain seq x y z
N MET A 1 18.64 -3.98 28.84
CA MET A 1 18.78 -3.44 30.21
C MET A 1 20.17 -2.87 30.44
N SER A 2 21.25 -3.67 30.41
CA SER A 2 22.63 -3.18 30.63
C SER A 2 23.06 -2.04 29.70
N TYR A 3 22.65 -2.08 28.42
CA TYR A 3 22.94 -1.03 27.43
C TYR A 3 22.41 0.36 27.79
N ALA A 4 21.30 0.45 28.54
CA ALA A 4 20.70 1.74 28.89
C ALA A 4 21.37 2.40 30.11
N GLY A 5 22.18 1.65 30.87
CA GLY A 5 22.81 2.11 32.12
C GLY A 5 22.03 1.74 33.39
N THR A 6 22.63 2.00 34.55
CA THR A 6 22.19 1.51 35.88
C THR A 6 20.96 2.23 36.46
N GLN A 7 20.42 3.24 35.77
CA GLN A 7 19.24 4.01 36.18
C GLN A 7 18.16 4.04 35.09
N ALA A 8 18.09 3.00 34.27
CA ALA A 8 17.15 2.95 33.17
C ALA A 8 15.70 2.75 33.65
N GLN A 9 14.78 3.53 33.09
CA GLN A 9 13.34 3.39 33.27
C GLN A 9 12.76 2.52 32.15
N THR A 10 11.96 1.53 32.51
CA THR A 10 11.22 0.69 31.54
C THR A 10 9.80 1.21 31.39
N LEU A 11 9.38 1.48 30.16
CA LEU A 11 8.13 2.14 29.81
C LEU A 11 7.41 1.31 28.72
N PRO A 12 6.43 0.45 29.07
CA PRO A 12 5.66 -0.30 28.09
C PRO A 12 4.63 0.60 27.39
N ALA A 13 4.44 0.38 26.09
CA ALA A 13 3.41 1.06 25.29
C ALA A 13 2.98 0.17 24.12
N ALA A 14 1.72 -0.27 24.10
CA ALA A 14 1.21 -1.26 23.16
C ALA A 14 2.12 -2.51 23.09
N ASN A 15 2.64 -2.85 21.91
CA ASN A 15 3.58 -3.95 21.67
C ASN A 15 5.06 -3.50 21.66
N VAL A 16 5.34 -2.30 22.17
CA VAL A 16 6.67 -1.72 22.31
C VAL A 16 7.03 -1.60 23.79
N THR A 17 8.30 -1.78 24.12
CA THR A 17 8.86 -1.44 25.42
C THR A 17 10.05 -0.51 25.21
N TYR A 18 9.97 0.69 25.78
CA TYR A 18 11.07 1.63 25.80
C TYR A 18 11.88 1.43 27.08
N VAL A 19 13.20 1.41 26.96
CA VAL A 19 14.10 1.42 28.11
C VAL A 19 14.95 2.68 28.01
N VAL A 20 14.56 3.71 28.74
CA VAL A 20 15.20 5.03 28.71
C VAL A 20 16.21 5.11 29.83
N GLY A 21 17.49 5.24 29.51
CA GLY A 21 18.53 5.39 30.52
C GLY A 21 19.57 6.46 30.18
N PRO A 22 20.55 6.66 31.07
CA PRO A 22 21.58 7.68 30.88
C PRO A 22 22.56 7.38 29.75
N SER A 23 22.70 6.12 29.33
CA SER A 23 23.67 5.70 28.31
C SER A 23 23.06 5.53 26.92
N ALA A 24 21.80 5.11 26.85
CA ALA A 24 21.08 4.87 25.61
C ALA A 24 19.58 4.79 25.86
N THR A 25 18.79 4.88 24.79
CA THR A 25 17.39 4.48 24.79
C THR A 25 17.22 3.22 23.97
N LEU A 26 16.60 2.18 24.54
CA LEU A 26 16.28 0.95 23.82
C LEU A 26 14.83 0.99 23.36
N VAL A 27 14.60 0.64 22.09
CA VAL A 27 13.28 0.40 21.51
C VAL A 27 13.13 -1.10 21.31
N ILE A 28 12.27 -1.73 22.10
CA ILE A 28 12.09 -3.19 22.09
C ILE A 28 10.69 -3.50 21.56
N LEU A 29 10.61 -4.06 20.35
CA LEU A 29 9.36 -4.45 19.70
C LEU A 29 9.03 -5.91 19.99
N GLN A 30 7.75 -6.27 20.09
CA GLN A 30 7.36 -7.68 19.95
C GLN A 30 7.40 -8.08 18.48
N ALA A 31 7.93 -9.27 18.19
CA ALA A 31 7.89 -9.84 16.85
C ALA A 31 6.46 -9.90 16.31
N GLY A 32 6.34 -9.75 14.99
CA GLY A 32 5.06 -9.82 14.29
C GLY A 32 5.03 -8.96 13.03
N ASP A 33 4.18 -9.37 12.09
CA ASP A 33 3.97 -8.67 10.83
C ASP A 33 2.79 -7.69 10.98
N ARG A 34 3.09 -6.39 11.11
CA ARG A 34 2.10 -5.33 11.37
C ARG A 34 2.37 -4.14 10.46
N PRO A 35 1.96 -4.19 9.18
CA PRO A 35 2.24 -3.11 8.22
C PRO A 35 1.76 -1.75 8.72
N ASP A 36 0.60 -1.70 9.37
CA ASP A 36 0.00 -0.45 9.88
C ASP A 36 0.23 -0.20 11.38
N GLY A 37 1.18 -0.91 11.99
CA GLY A 37 1.40 -0.88 13.44
C GLY A 37 2.86 -0.62 13.84
N ASN A 38 3.09 -0.68 15.15
CA ASN A 38 4.46 -0.67 15.66
C ASN A 38 5.18 -1.96 15.25
N ALA A 39 6.12 -1.87 14.31
CA ALA A 39 6.86 -3.02 13.82
C ALA A 39 8.10 -2.62 13.03
N VAL A 40 8.98 -3.60 12.83
CA VAL A 40 9.94 -3.57 11.72
C VAL A 40 9.13 -3.67 10.42
N GLN A 41 9.35 -2.73 9.50
CA GLN A 41 8.59 -2.64 8.24
C GLN A 41 9.34 -3.25 7.06
N ASN A 42 10.67 -3.19 7.08
CA ASN A 42 11.55 -3.88 6.12
C ASN A 42 12.97 -3.98 6.70
N GLY A 43 13.96 -4.31 5.86
CA GLY A 43 15.37 -4.42 6.25
C GLY A 43 15.95 -3.16 6.88
N ASP A 44 15.40 -2.00 6.52
CA ASP A 44 16.01 -0.71 6.77
C ASP A 44 15.20 0.17 7.73
N VAL A 45 13.95 -0.21 8.02
CA VAL A 45 12.99 0.68 8.67
C VAL A 45 12.21 -0.05 9.73
N LEU A 46 12.01 0.64 10.85
CA LEU A 46 10.93 0.35 11.79
C LEU A 46 10.06 1.59 12.01
N THR A 47 8.78 1.34 12.26
CA THR A 47 7.77 2.37 12.47
C THR A 47 7.18 2.22 13.87
N LEU A 48 6.96 3.35 14.52
CA LEU A 48 6.31 3.47 15.81
C LEU A 48 5.10 4.40 15.70
N HIS A 49 4.03 4.04 16.37
CA HIS A 49 2.77 4.76 16.47
C HIS A 49 2.42 4.98 17.94
N GLU A 50 1.56 5.97 18.19
CA GLU A 50 1.05 6.24 19.53
C GLU A 50 0.44 4.98 20.20
N PRO A 51 0.47 4.89 21.55
CA PRO A 51 0.93 5.91 22.50
C PRO A 51 2.46 5.94 22.72
N PHE A 52 3.02 7.13 22.90
CA PHE A 52 4.41 7.33 23.33
C PHE A 52 4.46 7.83 24.78
N PRO A 53 5.14 7.11 25.70
CA PRO A 53 5.44 7.65 27.02
C PRO A 53 6.28 8.93 26.92
N GLU A 54 5.99 9.96 27.72
CA GLU A 54 6.63 11.29 27.62
C GLU A 54 8.17 11.22 27.60
N ALA A 55 8.76 10.42 28.49
CA ALA A 55 10.22 10.24 28.54
C ALA A 55 10.78 9.53 27.30
N ALA A 56 10.01 8.64 26.67
CA ALA A 56 10.41 8.00 25.41
C ALA A 56 10.26 8.98 24.24
N GLU A 57 9.17 9.74 24.18
CA GLU A 57 8.95 10.77 23.17
C GLU A 57 10.10 11.79 23.14
N ALA A 58 10.46 12.34 24.31
CA ALA A 58 11.57 13.29 24.41
C ALA A 58 12.90 12.73 23.89
N ARG A 59 13.14 11.42 24.07
CA ARG A 59 14.35 10.75 23.57
C ARG A 59 14.30 10.52 22.07
N LEU A 60 13.16 10.12 21.52
CA LEU A 60 12.98 9.84 20.10
C LEU A 60 13.09 11.09 19.23
N THR A 61 12.72 12.27 19.75
CA THR A 61 12.66 13.51 18.95
C THR A 61 13.74 14.55 19.25
N GLY A 62 14.62 14.32 20.23
CA GLY A 62 15.52 15.41 20.65
C GLY A 62 16.73 15.03 21.50
N SER A 63 17.14 13.76 21.52
CA SER A 63 18.31 13.32 22.31
C SER A 63 19.46 12.89 21.41
N ASP A 64 20.68 13.32 21.76
CA ASP A 64 21.93 12.84 21.13
C ASP A 64 22.41 11.48 21.66
N LEU A 65 21.58 10.80 22.48
CA LEU A 65 21.96 9.49 23.01
C LEU A 65 21.67 8.42 21.96
N PRO A 66 22.48 7.36 21.90
CA PRO A 66 22.21 6.24 21.00
C PRO A 66 20.80 5.67 21.21
N LEU A 67 20.10 5.47 20.09
CA LEU A 67 18.88 4.68 20.03
C LEU A 67 19.25 3.27 19.58
N LEU A 68 18.88 2.24 20.34
CA LEU A 68 19.18 0.86 19.99
C LEU A 68 17.90 0.05 19.83
N GLY A 69 17.78 -0.69 18.73
CA GLY A 69 16.61 -1.49 18.41
C GLY A 69 16.77 -2.94 18.82
N PHE A 70 15.70 -3.53 19.33
CA PHE A 70 15.60 -4.97 19.60
C PHE A 70 14.21 -5.47 19.23
N VAL A 71 14.13 -6.72 18.82
CA VAL A 71 12.86 -7.44 18.68
C VAL A 71 12.82 -8.63 19.62
N ARG A 72 11.78 -8.72 20.43
CA ARG A 72 11.49 -9.87 21.28
C ARG A 72 10.85 -10.97 20.44
N VAL A 73 11.52 -12.12 20.37
CA VAL A 73 11.05 -13.36 19.75
C VAL A 73 10.82 -14.42 20.84
N SER A 74 10.29 -15.59 20.48
CA SER A 74 10.07 -16.70 21.44
C SER A 74 11.36 -17.14 22.14
N GLU A 75 12.49 -17.11 21.43
CA GLU A 75 13.79 -17.58 21.89
C GLU A 75 14.64 -16.50 22.60
N GLY A 76 14.15 -15.27 22.70
CA GLY A 76 14.87 -14.16 23.34
C GLY A 76 14.73 -12.84 22.60
N TYR A 77 15.86 -12.19 22.31
CA TYR A 77 15.92 -10.89 21.65
C TYR A 77 16.84 -10.94 20.44
N VAL A 78 16.36 -10.40 19.32
CA VAL A 78 17.14 -10.14 18.13
C VAL A 78 17.59 -8.67 18.17
N PRO A 79 18.89 -8.38 18.21
CA PRO A 79 19.37 -7.00 18.09
C PRO A 79 19.15 -6.48 16.67
N LEU A 80 18.59 -5.28 16.54
CA LEU A 80 18.49 -4.58 15.27
C LEU A 80 19.70 -3.66 15.02
N GLY A 81 20.46 -3.34 16.07
CA GLY A 81 21.57 -2.40 16.01
C GLY A 81 21.14 -0.97 16.36
N GLU A 82 21.90 0.01 15.85
CA GLU A 82 21.63 1.42 16.06
C GLU A 82 20.47 1.89 15.18
N LEU A 83 19.59 2.70 15.77
CA LEU A 83 18.45 3.31 15.12
C LEU A 83 18.71 4.79 14.92
N ARG A 84 18.30 5.31 13.75
CA ARG A 84 18.38 6.73 13.46
C ARG A 84 16.99 7.29 13.21
N HIS A 85 16.73 8.47 13.76
CA HIS A 85 15.51 9.18 13.48
C HIS A 85 15.47 9.56 11.99
N VAL A 86 14.34 9.28 11.33
CA VAL A 86 14.10 9.67 9.94
C VAL A 86 13.07 10.78 9.90
N VAL A 87 11.89 10.51 10.44
CA VAL A 87 10.79 11.46 10.46
C VAL A 87 9.87 11.17 11.64
N SER A 88 9.29 12.23 12.19
CA SER A 88 8.27 12.16 13.23
C SER A 88 7.13 13.10 12.88
N HIS A 89 5.90 12.65 13.12
CA HIS A 89 4.70 13.47 12.97
C HIS A 89 4.11 13.77 14.35
N ARG A 90 3.72 15.03 14.57
CA ARG A 90 3.03 15.49 15.78
C ARG A 90 1.64 15.97 15.37
N GLY A 91 0.62 15.55 16.11
CA GLY A 91 -0.78 15.83 15.77
C GLY A 91 -1.45 14.70 14.99
N PRO A 92 -2.73 14.86 14.61
CA PRO A 92 -3.48 13.79 13.95
C PRO A 92 -2.79 13.36 12.65
N LEU A 93 -2.62 12.04 12.49
CA LEU A 93 -2.32 11.46 11.18
C LEU A 93 -3.54 11.70 10.30
N TYR A 94 -3.31 12.14 9.06
CA TYR A 94 -4.38 12.30 8.07
C TYR A 94 -5.05 10.94 7.86
N VAL A 95 -6.37 10.85 8.10
CA VAL A 95 -7.15 9.68 7.72
C VAL A 95 -7.50 9.84 6.23
N PRO A 96 -7.32 8.82 5.37
CA PRO A 96 -7.59 8.91 3.93
C PRO A 96 -9.03 9.26 3.54
N ASP A 97 -9.97 9.32 4.49
CA ASP A 97 -11.40 9.53 4.21
C ASP A 97 -11.82 11.01 4.09
N GLY A 98 -10.87 11.95 4.08
CA GLY A 98 -11.17 13.38 4.01
C GLY A 98 -11.85 13.95 5.26
N SER A 99 -12.09 13.14 6.29
CA SER A 99 -12.57 13.64 7.57
C SER A 99 -11.42 14.32 8.31
N GLN A 100 -11.42 15.66 8.29
CA GLN A 100 -10.71 16.41 9.32
C GLN A 100 -11.33 16.01 10.67
N TRP A 101 -10.62 15.21 11.46
CA TRP A 101 -10.93 15.03 12.87
C TRP A 101 -10.23 16.12 13.68
N PRO A 102 -10.91 17.18 14.14
CA PRO A 102 -10.38 17.99 15.21
C PRO A 102 -10.65 17.23 16.52
N PHE A 103 -9.66 16.50 17.02
CA PHE A 103 -9.51 16.44 18.47
C PHE A 103 -8.63 17.63 18.88
N PRO A 104 -9.23 18.76 19.33
CA PRO A 104 -8.43 19.81 19.94
C PRO A 104 -7.82 19.23 21.22
N GLY A 105 -6.50 18.97 21.23
CA GLY A 105 -5.77 18.72 22.48
C GLY A 105 -4.67 17.65 22.51
N LYS A 106 -4.46 16.82 21.49
CA LYS A 106 -3.31 15.89 21.51
C LYS A 106 -2.04 16.57 20.98
N SER A 107 -1.37 17.33 21.84
CA SER A 107 0.01 17.79 21.62
C SER A 107 0.98 16.65 21.95
N GLY A 108 1.13 15.69 21.04
CA GLY A 108 2.01 14.54 21.22
C GLY A 108 2.51 13.97 19.89
N LEU A 109 3.57 13.19 19.96
CA LEU A 109 4.06 12.39 18.84
C LEU A 109 2.98 11.37 18.46
N SER A 110 2.55 11.34 17.20
CA SER A 110 1.58 10.34 16.71
C SER A 110 2.25 9.21 15.93
N PHE A 111 3.38 9.52 15.30
CA PHE A 111 4.14 8.62 14.45
C PHE A 111 5.63 8.94 14.49
N CYS A 112 6.46 7.90 14.45
CA CYS A 112 7.91 8.02 14.34
C CYS A 112 8.48 6.89 13.47
N LYS A 113 9.19 7.26 12.41
CA LYS A 113 9.93 6.35 11.54
C LYS A 113 11.41 6.40 11.91
N LEU A 114 11.99 5.24 12.15
CA LEU A 114 13.41 5.09 12.44
C LEU A 114 14.06 4.20 11.37
N SER A 115 15.25 4.56 10.92
CA SER A 115 16.07 3.70 10.07
C SER A 115 17.01 2.86 10.90
N ILE A 116 17.30 1.66 10.41
CA ILE A 116 18.24 0.71 10.97
C ILE A 116 19.59 0.96 10.30
N ALA A 117 20.64 1.16 11.08
CA ALA A 117 21.95 1.57 10.54
C ALA A 117 22.54 0.53 9.57
N ASP A 118 22.36 -0.75 9.87
CA ASP A 118 22.75 -1.87 9.02
C ASP A 118 21.50 -2.63 8.59
N SER A 119 21.26 -2.72 7.28
CA SER A 119 20.10 -3.42 6.72
C SER A 119 20.01 -4.85 7.21
N LEU A 120 18.84 -5.25 7.71
CA LEU A 120 18.62 -6.61 8.19
C LEU A 120 18.58 -7.59 7.01
N PRO A 121 19.29 -8.72 7.09
CA PRO A 121 19.15 -9.78 6.10
C PRO A 121 17.78 -10.45 6.20
N PHE A 122 17.33 -11.06 5.10
CA PHE A 122 15.96 -11.58 4.98
C PHE A 122 15.61 -12.71 5.96
N ASP A 123 16.59 -13.52 6.37
CA ASP A 123 16.41 -14.57 7.37
C ASP A 123 16.12 -13.97 8.76
N VAL A 124 16.82 -12.89 9.11
CA VAL A 124 16.53 -12.12 10.32
C VAL A 124 15.17 -11.43 10.22
N LEU A 125 14.83 -10.84 9.08
CA LEU A 125 13.49 -10.26 8.84
C LEU A 125 12.36 -11.28 9.01
N ASP A 126 12.53 -12.49 8.49
CA ASP A 126 11.55 -13.56 8.64
C ASP A 126 11.42 -14.04 10.10
N GLN A 127 12.50 -13.93 10.90
CA GLN A 127 12.46 -14.20 12.33
C GLN A 127 11.71 -13.13 13.13
N VAL A 128 11.98 -11.84 12.85
CA VAL A 128 11.40 -10.72 13.61
C VAL A 128 9.99 -10.35 13.16
N ARG A 129 9.64 -10.70 11.92
CA ARG A 129 8.29 -10.58 11.38
C ARG A 129 7.82 -11.93 10.83
N PRO A 130 7.45 -12.91 11.64
CA PRO A 130 7.00 -14.19 11.11
C PRO A 130 5.75 -14.03 10.23
N THR A 131 5.75 -14.65 9.04
CA THR A 131 4.59 -14.66 8.13
C THR A 131 3.62 -15.77 8.49
N LEU A 132 2.34 -15.46 8.64
CA LEU A 132 1.29 -16.47 8.75
C LEU A 132 1.10 -17.19 7.40
N GLN A 133 0.86 -18.50 7.44
CA GLN A 133 0.51 -19.26 6.25
C GLN A 133 -0.97 -19.05 5.94
N HIS A 134 -1.25 -18.16 4.99
CA HIS A 134 -2.60 -17.98 4.42
C HIS A 134 -2.62 -18.51 2.99
N PRO A 135 -3.75 -19.10 2.54
CA PRO A 135 -3.93 -19.39 1.13
C PRO A 135 -3.85 -18.08 0.35
N LEU A 136 -3.03 -18.07 -0.70
CA LEU A 136 -2.89 -16.91 -1.57
C LEU A 136 -4.09 -16.81 -2.53
N PRO A 137 -4.55 -15.60 -2.89
CA PRO A 137 -5.57 -15.41 -3.92
C PRO A 137 -5.27 -16.16 -5.22
N SER A 138 -6.29 -16.82 -5.78
CA SER A 138 -6.20 -17.54 -7.06
C SER A 138 -6.09 -16.59 -8.26
N LEU A 139 -5.65 -17.12 -9.40
CA LEU A 139 -5.64 -16.44 -10.70
C LEU A 139 -6.83 -16.81 -11.59
N ASP A 140 -7.85 -17.48 -11.05
CA ASP A 140 -9.00 -17.97 -11.83
C ASP A 140 -9.74 -16.84 -12.57
N TRP A 141 -9.72 -15.61 -12.04
CA TRP A 141 -10.31 -14.42 -12.66
C TRP A 141 -9.74 -14.12 -14.05
N LEU A 142 -8.50 -14.54 -14.35
CA LEU A 142 -7.89 -14.36 -15.67
C LEU A 142 -8.67 -15.07 -16.79
N ARG A 143 -9.40 -16.15 -16.48
CA ARG A 143 -10.18 -16.92 -17.47
C ARG A 143 -11.30 -16.11 -18.12
N PHE A 144 -11.73 -15.04 -17.47
CA PHE A 144 -12.79 -14.17 -17.98
C PHE A 144 -12.25 -13.15 -18.99
N LEU A 145 -10.94 -12.92 -19.04
CA LEU A 145 -10.37 -11.85 -19.85
C LEU A 145 -9.96 -12.32 -21.27
N PRO A 146 -10.05 -11.43 -22.28
CA PRO A 146 -10.62 -10.08 -22.23
C PRO A 146 -12.16 -10.04 -22.42
N HIS A 147 -12.82 -11.20 -22.48
CA HIS A 147 -14.19 -11.32 -22.99
C HIS A 147 -15.29 -10.86 -22.01
N ASP A 148 -15.05 -10.98 -20.70
CA ASP A 148 -15.96 -10.56 -19.62
C ASP A 148 -15.16 -9.91 -18.47
N PRO A 149 -14.72 -8.65 -18.64
CA PRO A 149 -13.95 -7.96 -17.59
C PRO A 149 -14.72 -7.75 -16.30
N ILE A 150 -16.06 -7.64 -16.36
CA ILE A 150 -16.92 -7.49 -15.18
C ILE A 150 -16.87 -8.75 -14.30
N ALA A 151 -16.94 -9.95 -14.89
CA ALA A 151 -16.78 -11.19 -14.14
C ALA A 151 -15.36 -11.32 -13.55
N GLY A 152 -14.33 -10.96 -14.32
CA GLY A 152 -12.95 -10.90 -13.86
C GLY A 152 -12.76 -9.97 -12.66
N LEU A 153 -13.35 -8.78 -12.71
CA LEU A 153 -13.33 -7.79 -11.62
C LEU A 153 -13.97 -8.33 -10.35
N ARG A 154 -15.16 -8.92 -10.44
CA ARG A 154 -15.87 -9.49 -9.28
C ARG A 154 -15.05 -10.61 -8.62
N ASP A 155 -14.49 -11.50 -9.42
CA ASP A 155 -13.70 -12.64 -8.93
C ASP A 155 -12.36 -12.17 -8.34
N PHE A 156 -11.70 -11.17 -8.95
CA PHE A 156 -10.51 -10.53 -8.40
C PHE A 156 -10.80 -9.87 -7.04
N VAL A 157 -11.88 -9.07 -6.93
CA VAL A 157 -12.23 -8.40 -5.67
C VAL A 157 -12.54 -9.42 -4.56
N ALA A 158 -13.32 -10.46 -4.90
CA ALA A 158 -13.67 -11.51 -3.95
C ALA A 158 -12.45 -12.30 -3.44
N GLY A 159 -11.42 -12.50 -4.28
CA GLY A 159 -10.19 -13.17 -3.89
C GLY A 159 -9.18 -12.26 -3.19
N TRP A 160 -8.88 -11.10 -3.78
CA TRP A 160 -7.85 -10.18 -3.30
C TRP A 160 -8.25 -9.54 -1.97
N TYR A 161 -9.49 -9.09 -1.81
CA TYR A 161 -9.94 -8.39 -0.59
C TYR A 161 -10.66 -9.32 0.40
N ALA A 162 -10.45 -10.63 0.31
CA ALA A 162 -11.13 -11.64 1.13
C ALA A 162 -10.84 -11.53 2.64
N ASP A 163 -9.68 -10.97 3.00
CA ASP A 163 -9.25 -10.76 4.37
C ASP A 163 -9.82 -9.49 5.01
N ILE A 164 -10.45 -8.61 4.22
CA ILE A 164 -11.09 -7.39 4.71
C ILE A 164 -12.54 -7.70 5.08
N PRO A 165 -12.92 -7.50 6.37
CA PRO A 165 -14.31 -7.62 6.79
C PRO A 165 -15.19 -6.62 6.04
N THR A 166 -16.36 -7.07 5.60
CA THR A 166 -17.39 -6.17 5.07
C THR A 166 -17.93 -5.31 6.22
N GLY A 167 -17.86 -3.99 6.07
CA GLY A 167 -18.49 -3.03 6.97
C GLY A 167 -20.00 -2.91 6.73
N ASP A 168 -20.66 -2.12 7.58
CA ASP A 168 -22.12 -1.91 7.55
C ASP A 168 -22.56 -0.83 6.53
N ASP A 169 -21.65 -0.33 5.69
CA ASP A 169 -21.98 0.71 4.71
C ASP A 169 -22.95 0.14 3.66
N GLU A 170 -24.21 0.58 3.74
CA GLU A 170 -25.21 0.29 2.73
C GLU A 170 -24.86 1.00 1.42
N LEU A 171 -24.76 0.22 0.34
CA LEU A 171 -24.71 0.78 -1.00
C LEU A 171 -25.99 1.58 -1.24
N ARG A 172 -25.84 2.89 -1.44
CA ARG A 172 -26.94 3.71 -1.93
C ARG A 172 -27.13 3.44 -3.42
N ASP A 173 -28.39 3.27 -3.81
CA ASP A 173 -28.74 3.27 -5.23
C ASP A 173 -28.39 4.64 -5.83
N PRO A 174 -27.80 4.68 -7.03
CA PRO A 174 -27.50 5.94 -7.67
C PRO A 174 -28.80 6.67 -8.04
N ASP A 175 -28.83 7.99 -7.82
CA ASP A 175 -29.96 8.85 -8.19
C ASP A 175 -30.05 9.09 -9.72
N ARG A 176 -29.12 8.51 -10.49
CA ARG A 176 -29.00 8.66 -11.95
C ARG A 176 -28.67 7.30 -12.61
N PRO A 177 -29.03 7.10 -13.89
CA PRO A 177 -28.54 5.96 -14.66
C PRO A 177 -27.01 5.99 -14.74
N LEU A 178 -26.36 4.85 -14.49
CA LEU A 178 -24.92 4.68 -14.62
C LEU A 178 -24.61 3.46 -15.50
N PRO A 179 -23.46 3.44 -16.19
CA PRO A 179 -23.01 2.27 -16.94
C PRO A 179 -22.92 1.01 -16.04
N GLU A 180 -23.36 -0.14 -16.56
CA GLU A 180 -23.32 -1.41 -15.81
C GLU A 180 -21.91 -1.79 -15.28
N PRO A 181 -20.79 -1.47 -15.96
CA PRO A 181 -19.46 -1.68 -15.39
C PRO A 181 -19.24 -0.97 -14.04
N LEU A 182 -19.66 0.30 -13.91
CA LEU A 182 -19.51 1.06 -12.66
C LEU A 182 -20.45 0.53 -11.58
N LEU A 183 -21.69 0.19 -11.95
CA LEU A 183 -22.62 -0.47 -11.03
C LEU A 183 -22.07 -1.82 -10.53
N ALA A 184 -21.44 -2.60 -11.41
CA ALA A 184 -20.82 -3.86 -11.04
C ALA A 184 -19.63 -3.68 -10.10
N PHE A 185 -18.84 -2.62 -10.28
CA PHE A 185 -17.78 -2.24 -9.36
C PHE A 185 -18.34 -1.88 -7.98
N TYR A 186 -19.37 -1.03 -7.90
CA TYR A 186 -20.02 -0.70 -6.63
C TYR A 186 -20.54 -1.93 -5.90
N ARG A 187 -21.20 -2.85 -6.62
CA ARG A 187 -21.67 -4.13 -6.04
C ARG A 187 -20.51 -4.98 -5.52
N ALA A 188 -19.36 -5.01 -6.20
CA ALA A 188 -18.17 -5.74 -5.73
C ALA A 188 -17.51 -5.07 -4.52
N ALA A 189 -17.52 -3.73 -4.47
CA ALA A 189 -16.96 -2.90 -3.42
C ALA A 189 -17.86 -2.79 -2.17
N ALA A 190 -19.07 -3.37 -2.19
CA ALA A 190 -20.05 -3.30 -1.10
C ALA A 190 -19.41 -3.58 0.28
N GLY A 191 -19.46 -2.59 1.17
CA GLY A 191 -18.89 -2.63 2.52
C GLY A 191 -17.36 -2.79 2.58
N ARG A 192 -16.61 -2.52 1.51
CA ARG A 192 -15.14 -2.56 1.48
C ARG A 192 -14.57 -1.28 0.87
N ARG A 193 -14.30 -0.28 1.71
CA ARG A 193 -13.84 1.05 1.26
C ARG A 193 -12.50 0.99 0.52
N GLU A 194 -11.66 0.01 0.83
CA GLU A 194 -10.35 -0.21 0.20
C GLU A 194 -10.45 -0.58 -1.29
N VAL A 195 -11.60 -1.06 -1.76
CA VAL A 195 -11.83 -1.35 -3.17
C VAL A 195 -11.95 -0.07 -4.00
N PHE A 196 -12.39 1.04 -3.39
CA PHE A 196 -12.46 2.34 -4.05
C PHE A 196 -11.08 2.99 -4.26
N GLY A 197 -10.02 2.39 -3.71
CA GLY A 197 -8.63 2.82 -3.88
C GLY A 197 -8.12 3.74 -2.77
N LEU A 198 -6.79 3.76 -2.62
CA LEU A 198 -6.05 4.56 -1.64
C LEU A 198 -5.12 5.56 -2.31
N HIS A 199 -4.55 5.22 -3.47
CA HIS A 199 -3.67 6.11 -4.24
C HIS A 199 -4.48 6.89 -5.27
N ASN A 200 -5.25 6.23 -6.11
CA ASN A 200 -6.34 6.87 -6.84
C ASN A 200 -7.66 6.46 -6.20
N ARG A 201 -8.72 7.21 -6.49
CA ARG A 201 -10.03 6.98 -5.90
C ARG A 201 -11.11 6.87 -6.98
N ILE A 202 -11.93 5.83 -6.92
CA ILE A 202 -13.25 5.81 -7.55
C ILE A 202 -14.24 6.43 -6.57
N HIS A 203 -15.08 7.33 -7.04
CA HIS A 203 -16.09 8.02 -6.24
C HIS A 203 -17.29 7.11 -5.97
N THR A 204 -17.91 7.26 -4.80
CA THR A 204 -19.21 6.62 -4.53
C THR A 204 -20.31 7.29 -5.37
N ALA A 205 -21.48 6.64 -5.48
CA ALA A 205 -22.57 7.15 -6.31
C ALA A 205 -23.05 8.56 -5.92
N ASP A 206 -22.93 8.94 -4.65
CA ASP A 206 -23.28 10.26 -4.10
C ASP A 206 -22.14 11.29 -4.19
N GLU A 207 -20.95 10.87 -4.63
CA GLU A 207 -19.77 11.72 -4.84
C GLU A 207 -19.56 12.05 -6.33
N LEU A 208 -20.42 11.56 -7.24
CA LEU A 208 -20.29 11.81 -8.67
C LEU A 208 -20.60 13.27 -9.02
N GLU A 209 -19.70 13.91 -9.75
CA GLU A 209 -19.81 15.30 -10.21
C GLU A 209 -20.07 15.36 -11.72
N ASP A 210 -20.97 16.26 -12.13
CA ASP A 210 -21.26 16.52 -13.55
C ASP A 210 -20.29 17.58 -14.10
N GLU A 211 -19.71 17.30 -15.26
CA GLU A 211 -18.87 18.24 -15.99
C GLU A 211 -19.68 19.03 -17.03
N ASP A 212 -19.17 20.21 -17.41
CA ASP A 212 -19.86 21.17 -18.30
C ASP A 212 -20.18 20.60 -19.70
N ASP A 213 -19.50 19.52 -20.12
CA ASP A 213 -19.67 18.85 -21.41
C ASP A 213 -20.60 17.64 -21.39
N GLY A 214 -21.22 17.36 -20.24
CA GLY A 214 -22.12 16.21 -20.04
C GLY A 214 -21.40 14.91 -19.66
N LEU A 215 -20.08 14.95 -19.47
CA LEU A 215 -19.34 13.86 -18.82
C LEU A 215 -19.58 13.86 -17.31
N VAL A 216 -19.27 12.73 -16.68
CA VAL A 216 -19.32 12.56 -15.22
C VAL A 216 -17.94 12.22 -14.73
N GLU A 217 -17.42 12.98 -13.77
CA GLU A 217 -16.25 12.59 -13.01
C GLU A 217 -16.64 11.47 -12.04
N PHE A 218 -16.01 10.30 -12.21
CA PHE A 218 -16.28 9.11 -11.41
C PHE A 218 -15.08 8.68 -10.57
N GLY A 219 -13.99 9.41 -10.64
CA GLY A 219 -12.82 9.18 -9.82
C GLY A 219 -11.73 10.20 -10.05
N SER A 220 -10.74 10.21 -9.16
CA SER A 220 -9.67 11.19 -9.15
C SER A 220 -8.36 10.64 -8.59
N GLU A 221 -7.26 11.33 -8.89
CA GLU A 221 -5.95 11.07 -8.29
C GLU A 221 -5.82 11.74 -6.92
N ASN A 222 -5.10 11.13 -5.97
CA ASN A 222 -5.05 11.59 -4.58
C ASN A 222 -4.38 12.95 -4.33
N GLN A 223 -3.63 13.50 -5.30
CA GLN A 223 -3.02 14.83 -5.24
C GLN A 223 -3.83 15.89 -6.00
N GLY A 224 -4.96 15.49 -6.61
CA GLY A 224 -5.82 16.38 -7.40
C GLY A 224 -5.19 16.80 -8.72
N VAL A 225 -4.27 15.99 -9.28
CA VAL A 225 -3.62 16.30 -10.56
C VAL A 225 -4.55 16.04 -11.75
N PHE A 226 -5.37 15.00 -11.67
CA PHE A 226 -6.30 14.62 -12.72
C PHE A 226 -7.57 13.96 -12.19
N GLY A 227 -8.64 14.09 -12.98
CA GLY A 227 -9.91 13.38 -12.83
C GLY A 227 -10.10 12.31 -13.92
N MET A 228 -10.95 11.34 -13.63
CA MET A 228 -11.37 10.26 -14.52
C MET A 228 -12.82 10.48 -14.90
N LEU A 229 -13.07 10.67 -16.19
CA LEU A 229 -14.36 11.05 -16.75
C LEU A 229 -14.95 9.92 -17.60
N LEU A 230 -16.28 9.83 -17.63
CA LEU A 230 -17.02 8.93 -18.51
C LEU A 230 -18.26 9.60 -19.10
N ASP A 231 -18.72 9.12 -20.26
CA ASP A 231 -20.06 9.44 -20.77
C ASP A 231 -21.07 8.46 -20.15
N PRO A 232 -21.99 8.91 -19.27
CA PRO A 232 -22.93 8.02 -18.58
C PRO A 232 -24.01 7.44 -19.51
N THR A 233 -24.12 7.92 -20.75
CA THR A 233 -25.11 7.46 -21.73
C THR A 233 -24.63 6.25 -22.53
N GLU A 234 -23.32 5.99 -22.57
CA GLU A 234 -22.76 4.81 -23.20
C GLU A 234 -22.83 3.59 -22.27
N ALA A 235 -23.02 2.40 -22.85
CA ALA A 235 -23.15 1.17 -22.07
C ALA A 235 -21.84 0.73 -21.39
N ASP A 236 -20.71 0.98 -22.05
CA ASP A 236 -19.36 0.69 -21.58
C ASP A 236 -18.38 1.75 -22.15
N PRO A 237 -18.42 2.98 -21.60
CA PRO A 237 -17.68 4.12 -22.15
C PRO A 237 -16.17 3.93 -22.06
N THR A 238 -15.42 4.63 -22.90
CA THR A 238 -13.96 4.78 -22.69
C THR A 238 -13.71 5.85 -21.63
N VAL A 239 -12.72 5.63 -20.76
CA VAL A 239 -12.35 6.60 -19.72
C VAL A 239 -11.52 7.72 -20.32
N GLN A 240 -11.92 8.95 -20.03
CA GLN A 240 -11.19 10.17 -20.39
C GLN A 240 -10.50 10.75 -19.16
N TYR A 241 -9.45 11.54 -19.36
CA TYR A 241 -8.76 12.22 -18.26
C TYR A 241 -8.91 13.74 -18.36
N SER A 242 -9.22 14.38 -17.24
CA SER A 242 -9.05 15.83 -17.08
C SER A 242 -7.64 16.11 -16.53
N GLY A 243 -6.98 17.20 -16.94
CA GLY A 243 -5.67 17.59 -16.37
C GLY A 243 -4.44 16.81 -16.86
N LEU A 244 -4.58 15.74 -17.65
CA LEU A 244 -3.47 15.04 -18.31
C LEU A 244 -3.35 15.39 -19.80
N HIS A 245 -2.16 15.13 -20.37
CA HIS A 245 -1.92 15.20 -21.82
C HIS A 245 -2.45 13.98 -22.60
N VAL A 246 -2.94 12.97 -21.88
CA VAL A 246 -3.57 11.78 -22.44
C VAL A 246 -5.08 11.99 -22.46
N GLU A 247 -5.69 11.98 -23.64
CA GLU A 247 -7.13 12.28 -23.78
C GLU A 247 -8.03 11.14 -23.31
N GLN A 248 -7.66 9.89 -23.60
CA GLN A 248 -8.49 8.72 -23.29
C GLN A 248 -7.70 7.42 -23.16
N GLU A 249 -8.23 6.51 -22.35
CA GLU A 249 -7.70 5.17 -22.18
C GLU A 249 -7.94 4.26 -23.37
N ARG A 250 -7.20 3.14 -23.41
CA ARG A 250 -7.37 2.15 -24.47
C ARG A 250 -8.56 1.26 -24.23
N GLU A 251 -8.70 0.77 -23.00
CA GLU A 251 -9.77 -0.12 -22.61
C GLU A 251 -11.04 0.64 -22.25
N PRO A 252 -12.23 0.06 -22.52
CA PRO A 252 -13.48 0.59 -22.01
C PRO A 252 -13.56 0.42 -20.49
N LEU A 253 -14.52 1.09 -19.87
CA LEU A 253 -14.72 1.20 -18.43
C LEU A 253 -14.67 -0.17 -17.72
N SER A 254 -15.29 -1.19 -18.31
CA SER A 254 -15.30 -2.55 -17.76
C SER A 254 -13.91 -3.14 -17.51
N ALA A 255 -13.00 -3.02 -18.47
CA ALA A 255 -11.62 -3.48 -18.35
C ALA A 255 -10.74 -2.47 -17.61
N PHE A 256 -11.01 -1.17 -17.77
CA PHE A 256 -10.31 -0.11 -17.04
C PHE A 256 -10.47 -0.26 -15.53
N LEU A 257 -11.67 -0.51 -15.01
CA LEU A 257 -11.91 -0.65 -13.56
C LEU A 257 -11.13 -1.84 -12.95
N LEU A 258 -10.91 -2.91 -13.71
CA LEU A 258 -10.02 -3.99 -13.27
C LEU A 258 -8.55 -3.54 -13.30
N GLN A 259 -8.11 -2.79 -14.31
CA GLN A 259 -6.76 -2.24 -14.34
C GLN A 259 -6.51 -1.22 -13.22
N PHE A 260 -7.50 -0.40 -12.88
CA PHE A 260 -7.48 0.47 -11.70
C PHE A 260 -7.19 -0.33 -10.43
N LEU A 261 -7.92 -1.43 -10.20
CA LEU A 261 -7.69 -2.30 -9.05
C LEU A 261 -6.31 -2.96 -9.06
N LEU A 262 -5.77 -3.29 -10.24
CA LEU A 262 -4.42 -3.85 -10.37
C LEU A 262 -3.34 -2.79 -10.07
N CYS A 263 -3.55 -1.53 -10.48
CA CYS A 263 -2.71 -0.40 -10.09
C CYS A 263 -2.72 -0.25 -8.57
N GLU A 264 -3.90 -0.12 -7.94
CA GLU A 264 -4.04 -0.02 -6.48
C GLU A 264 -3.43 -1.22 -5.76
N ALA A 265 -3.62 -2.44 -6.28
CA ALA A 265 -3.01 -3.64 -5.72
C ALA A 265 -1.48 -3.57 -5.79
N SER A 266 -0.89 -2.98 -6.83
CA SER A 266 0.57 -2.87 -6.97
C SER A 266 1.19 -1.72 -6.15
N TYR A 267 0.48 -0.60 -5.97
CA TYR A 267 0.99 0.61 -5.31
C TYR A 267 0.64 0.67 -3.81
N SER A 268 -0.58 0.27 -3.48
CA SER A 268 -1.23 0.57 -2.20
C SER A 268 -1.38 -0.64 -1.29
N SER A 269 -0.88 -1.80 -1.71
CA SER A 269 -0.94 -3.00 -0.87
C SER A 269 -0.11 -2.84 0.41
N PRO A 270 -0.52 -3.50 1.52
CA PRO A 270 0.21 -3.44 2.80
C PRO A 270 1.68 -3.87 2.69
N PHE A 271 2.01 -4.72 1.72
CA PHE A 271 3.37 -5.06 1.37
C PHE A 271 3.62 -4.69 -0.08
N CYS A 272 4.53 -3.74 -0.31
CA CYS A 272 4.85 -3.25 -1.64
C CYS A 272 6.37 -3.23 -1.92
N GLY A 273 6.72 -3.15 -3.20
CA GLY A 273 8.06 -2.94 -3.71
C GLY A 273 8.05 -1.91 -4.83
N PHE A 274 9.05 -1.04 -4.87
CA PHE A 274 9.26 -0.04 -5.90
C PHE A 274 10.73 -0.01 -6.32
N ALA A 275 10.96 0.06 -7.64
CA ALA A 275 12.29 0.27 -8.20
C ALA A 275 12.22 0.94 -9.57
N THR A 276 13.18 1.81 -9.86
CA THR A 276 13.47 2.23 -11.24
C THR A 276 14.53 1.32 -11.85
N VAL A 277 14.21 0.64 -12.96
CA VAL A 277 15.09 -0.37 -13.57
C VAL A 277 15.20 -0.20 -15.08
N THR A 278 16.15 -0.90 -15.69
CA THR A 278 16.24 -0.98 -17.16
C THR A 278 15.15 -1.90 -17.73
N ALA A 279 14.80 -1.72 -19.01
CA ALA A 279 13.85 -2.60 -19.70
C ALA A 279 14.25 -4.09 -19.65
N ASP A 280 15.55 -4.41 -19.67
CA ASP A 280 16.05 -5.78 -19.54
C ASP A 280 15.85 -6.38 -18.14
N GLN A 281 15.98 -5.55 -17.11
CA GLN A 281 15.70 -5.96 -15.73
C GLN A 281 14.20 -6.16 -15.52
N ALA A 282 13.36 -5.24 -16.00
CA ALA A 282 11.90 -5.37 -15.94
C ALA A 282 11.42 -6.64 -16.66
N ARG A 283 11.96 -6.94 -17.86
CA ARG A 283 11.61 -8.16 -18.60
C ARG A 283 11.94 -9.43 -17.81
N ARG A 284 13.15 -9.52 -17.26
CA ARG A 284 13.58 -10.68 -16.46
C ARG A 284 12.74 -10.87 -15.21
N LEU A 285 12.32 -9.78 -14.57
CA LEU A 285 11.44 -9.83 -13.41
C LEU A 285 10.09 -10.49 -13.73
N VAL A 286 9.49 -10.13 -14.87
CA VAL A 286 8.13 -10.56 -15.22
C VAL A 286 8.07 -11.89 -15.98
N GLU A 287 9.21 -12.49 -16.35
CA GLU A 287 9.29 -13.75 -17.10
C GLU A 287 8.55 -14.93 -16.44
N GLN A 288 8.42 -14.93 -15.11
CA GLN A 288 7.74 -15.98 -14.36
C GLN A 288 6.31 -15.62 -13.94
N LEU A 289 5.83 -14.46 -14.37
CA LEU A 289 4.51 -13.93 -14.04
C LEU A 289 3.55 -14.08 -15.23
N HIS A 290 2.25 -14.14 -14.95
CA HIS A 290 1.23 -14.14 -15.99
C HIS A 290 0.90 -12.70 -16.36
N GLN A 291 1.16 -12.31 -17.61
CA GLN A 291 0.71 -11.01 -18.10
C GLN A 291 -0.83 -10.98 -18.17
N VAL A 292 -1.43 -9.92 -17.65
CA VAL A 292 -2.89 -9.70 -17.74
C VAL A 292 -3.25 -9.38 -19.20
N PRO A 293 -4.21 -10.09 -19.83
CA PRO A 293 -4.46 -10.00 -21.27
C PRO A 293 -5.37 -8.80 -21.62
N LEU A 294 -4.98 -7.60 -21.18
CA LEU A 294 -5.61 -6.32 -21.50
C LEU A 294 -4.62 -5.40 -22.20
N ARG A 295 -5.12 -4.43 -22.98
CA ARG A 295 -4.30 -3.38 -23.57
C ARG A 295 -3.67 -2.53 -22.46
N PRO A 296 -2.40 -2.12 -22.58
CA PRO A 296 -1.73 -1.36 -21.52
C PRO A 296 -2.45 -0.06 -21.17
N LEU A 297 -2.47 0.30 -19.89
CA LEU A 297 -2.87 1.64 -19.45
C LEU A 297 -1.90 2.69 -19.99
N ARG A 298 -2.35 3.94 -20.07
CA ARG A 298 -1.51 5.08 -20.45
C ARG A 298 -0.97 5.85 -19.25
N TRP A 299 -1.54 5.63 -18.07
CA TRP A 299 -1.07 6.17 -16.79
C TRP A 299 -0.65 5.02 -15.83
N PRO A 300 0.39 5.17 -14.99
CA PRO A 300 1.21 6.36 -14.79
C PRO A 300 2.36 6.55 -15.80
N GLY A 301 2.66 5.52 -16.59
CA GLY A 301 3.49 5.62 -17.80
C GLY A 301 2.81 4.95 -18.99
N ASP A 302 3.19 5.33 -20.22
CA ASP A 302 2.64 4.74 -21.44
C ASP A 302 3.74 3.97 -22.21
N PRO A 303 3.75 2.61 -22.18
CA PRO A 303 2.70 1.73 -21.63
C PRO A 303 2.87 1.35 -20.15
N THR A 304 1.75 1.19 -19.45
CA THR A 304 1.67 0.50 -18.15
C THR A 304 1.06 -0.90 -18.32
N ARG A 305 1.81 -1.93 -17.91
CA ARG A 305 1.42 -3.35 -18.04
C ARG A 305 1.34 -4.02 -16.67
N HIS A 306 0.41 -4.97 -16.55
CA HIS A 306 0.19 -5.72 -15.33
C HIS A 306 0.56 -7.20 -15.51
N TYR A 307 1.18 -7.76 -14.47
CA TYR A 307 1.60 -9.14 -14.38
C TYR A 307 1.22 -9.69 -13.01
N VAL A 308 0.83 -10.96 -12.94
CA VAL A 308 0.29 -11.55 -11.71
C VAL A 308 0.81 -12.94 -11.43
N ALA A 309 0.90 -13.24 -10.14
CA ALA A 309 1.09 -14.58 -9.57
C ALA A 309 0.14 -14.73 -8.38
N PRO A 310 -0.09 -15.93 -7.82
CA PRO A 310 -0.97 -16.08 -6.66
C PRO A 310 -0.57 -15.13 -5.52
N GLY A 311 -1.49 -14.23 -5.15
CA GLY A 311 -1.27 -13.20 -4.14
C GLY A 311 -0.27 -12.09 -4.49
N LEU A 312 0.10 -11.91 -5.75
CA LEU A 312 1.06 -10.89 -6.20
C LEU A 312 0.56 -10.18 -7.46
N VAL A 313 0.60 -8.85 -7.43
CA VAL A 313 0.39 -8.00 -8.61
C VAL A 313 1.65 -7.17 -8.84
N VAL A 314 2.13 -7.15 -10.08
CA VAL A 314 3.26 -6.34 -10.54
C VAL A 314 2.81 -5.43 -11.67
N ALA A 315 3.10 -4.14 -11.56
CA ALA A 315 2.92 -3.17 -12.63
C ALA A 315 4.29 -2.72 -13.14
N THR A 316 4.44 -2.60 -14.46
CA THR A 316 5.59 -1.95 -15.10
C THR A 316 5.11 -0.74 -15.87
N ALA A 317 5.61 0.44 -15.55
CA ALA A 317 5.28 1.71 -16.20
C ALA A 317 6.51 2.26 -16.94
N THR A 318 6.35 2.57 -18.23
CA THR A 318 7.42 3.15 -19.04
C THR A 318 7.19 4.64 -19.22
N TYR A 319 8.16 5.46 -18.82
CA TYR A 319 8.14 6.93 -18.97
C TYR A 319 9.01 7.39 -20.13
N ASP A 320 10.14 6.70 -20.35
CA ASP A 320 11.06 6.93 -21.45
C ASP A 320 11.69 5.61 -21.93
N ASP A 321 12.50 5.66 -22.98
CA ASP A 321 13.14 4.46 -23.56
C ASP A 321 14.22 3.84 -22.64
N ALA A 322 14.64 4.53 -21.58
CA ALA A 322 15.79 4.15 -20.76
C ALA A 322 15.38 3.51 -19.42
N SER A 323 14.20 3.87 -18.89
CA SER A 323 13.77 3.53 -17.55
C SER A 323 12.35 2.97 -17.50
N VAL A 324 12.20 1.95 -16.66
CA VAL A 324 10.92 1.32 -16.34
C VAL A 324 10.76 1.37 -14.84
N GLU A 325 9.67 1.97 -14.38
CA GLU A 325 9.26 1.86 -12.99
C GLU A 325 8.54 0.53 -12.79
N VAL A 326 8.95 -0.17 -11.73
CA VAL A 326 8.38 -1.45 -11.33
C VAL A 326 7.75 -1.26 -9.97
N TYR A 327 6.48 -1.66 -9.89
CA TYR A 327 5.71 -1.73 -8.66
C TYR A 327 5.29 -3.17 -8.42
N ALA A 328 5.45 -3.66 -7.21
CA ALA A 328 5.00 -4.97 -6.80
C ALA A 328 4.17 -4.83 -5.53
N GLY A 329 3.02 -5.48 -5.47
CA GLY A 329 2.14 -5.38 -4.32
C GLY A 329 1.50 -6.71 -3.95
N SER A 330 1.34 -6.91 -2.64
CA SER A 330 0.74 -8.09 -2.06
C SER A 330 0.07 -7.77 -0.72
N ARG A 331 -1.03 -8.46 -0.44
CA ARG A 331 -1.65 -8.50 0.89
C ARG A 331 -1.04 -9.55 1.81
N HIS A 332 -0.21 -10.44 1.27
CA HIS A 332 0.53 -11.46 2.00
C HIS A 332 2.02 -11.33 1.76
N ARG A 333 2.77 -10.93 2.78
CA ARG A 333 4.22 -10.68 2.65
C ARG A 333 4.99 -11.86 2.05
N SER A 334 4.58 -13.09 2.35
CA SER A 334 5.20 -14.31 1.80
C SER A 334 5.16 -14.38 0.27
N ALA A 335 4.20 -13.74 -0.39
CA ALA A 335 4.09 -13.72 -1.85
C ALA A 335 5.18 -12.86 -2.51
N LEU A 336 5.84 -11.97 -1.77
CA LEU A 336 6.96 -11.16 -2.28
C LEU A 336 8.31 -11.87 -2.21
N ARG A 337 8.42 -13.03 -1.53
CA ARG A 337 9.68 -13.77 -1.39
C ARG A 337 10.41 -14.04 -2.72
N PRO A 338 9.74 -14.42 -3.83
CA PRO A 338 10.41 -14.62 -5.11
C PRO A 338 11.11 -13.36 -5.64
N LEU A 339 10.70 -12.17 -5.18
CA LEU A 339 11.20 -10.88 -5.64
C LEU A 339 12.35 -10.33 -4.79
N ARG A 340 12.87 -11.08 -3.80
CA ARG A 340 13.94 -10.62 -2.90
C ARG A 340 15.29 -10.40 -3.58
N ALA A 341 15.56 -11.10 -4.68
CA ALA A 341 16.83 -11.03 -5.41
C ALA A 341 16.60 -11.02 -6.93
N PRO A 342 15.98 -9.96 -7.48
CA PRO A 342 15.57 -9.93 -8.88
C PRO A 342 16.73 -9.56 -9.84
N GLY A 343 17.96 -9.42 -9.33
CA GLY A 343 19.11 -8.94 -10.10
C GLY A 343 19.22 -7.40 -10.19
N PHE A 344 18.50 -6.69 -9.31
CA PHE A 344 18.61 -5.26 -9.04
C PHE A 344 18.28 -4.98 -7.57
N ALA A 345 18.58 -3.77 -7.10
CA ALA A 345 18.21 -3.32 -5.76
C ALA A 345 16.85 -2.60 -5.83
N TRP A 346 15.97 -2.92 -4.89
CA TRP A 346 14.72 -2.18 -4.71
C TRP A 346 14.99 -0.83 -4.05
N ASP A 347 14.31 0.21 -4.50
CA ASP A 347 14.32 1.52 -3.84
C ASP A 347 13.48 1.47 -2.55
N GLN A 348 12.39 0.70 -2.58
CA GLN A 348 11.60 0.32 -1.43
C GLN A 348 11.15 -1.14 -1.57
N PHE A 349 11.19 -1.92 -0.50
CA PHE A 349 10.71 -3.30 -0.51
C PHE A 349 10.19 -3.76 0.85
N GLY A 350 8.94 -4.22 0.89
CA GLY A 350 8.19 -4.51 2.12
C GLY A 350 8.09 -5.99 2.51
N GLY A 351 8.68 -6.93 1.74
CA GLY A 351 8.46 -8.37 1.97
C GLY A 351 9.60 -9.38 1.91
#